data_AF-A0A5B0ASY3-F1
#
_entry.id   AF-A0A5B0ASY3-F1
#
_cell.length_a   1.000
_cell.length_b   1.000
_cell.length_c   1.000
_cell.angle_alpha   90.00
_cell.angle_beta   90.00
_cell.angle_gamma   90.00
#
_symmetry.space_group_name_H-M   'P 1'
#
loop_
_entity.id
_entity.type
_entity.pdbx_description
1 polymer ?
#
loop_
_entity_poly.entity_id
_entity_poly.type
_entity_poly.pdbx_seq_one_letter_code
_entity_poly.pdbx_strand_id
1 'polypeptide(L)'
;MCQLPEVDRDAIRIAQDPQFARWMEQITATGGCAHPVHLSGSTTTLNGATGEILRHYDTRDEPGERLSVRCRNRRATVCAPCSRLHAGDTFHLVRAGLIGGKNVPDAVRHRPRLFVTLTAPSFGPVHRAGDDRCHPRRDRGSCEHGRPLGCGAVHGADASLVGRPLCPDCYDYTAHVLWHAHVGMLWDRFVIGVRRHLASSAGLVQSRFAEHAWLSFARVAEYQKRGAVHVHAVVRLDGPDGPTDEPPVWGTVARLTDAVRVSASRVVVRTRYSPAVGELALRWGAQVDARPLRADGPGPDDDAVAAYVAKYVTKGASETGAGTDYRLTSRDDVRAARVSSHVRRLMHTCWHLGGLPEFEPLHLRTWAHTLGYRGHILTKSRAYSTTYRALRADRAEHIGHEALPGTVTAAYWRYVGSGHTLGAALIAAGVADDLAVSRQFGTEARREGGGVDDSSARA
;
A
#
# COMPACT_ATOMS: atom_id res chain seq x y z
N MET A 1 46.85 0.96 19.71
CA MET A 1 46.12 -0.08 18.96
C MET A 1 44.71 0.43 18.70
N CYS A 2 44.36 0.74 17.45
CA CYS A 2 42.96 1.03 17.11
C CYS A 2 42.17 -0.27 17.19
N GLN A 3 41.20 -0.34 18.10
CA GLN A 3 40.25 -1.44 18.12
C GLN A 3 39.37 -1.33 16.86
N LEU A 4 39.12 -2.46 16.20
CA LEU A 4 38.18 -2.51 15.07
C LEU A 4 36.79 -2.02 15.52
N PRO A 5 36.05 -1.31 14.66
CA PRO A 5 34.65 -0.96 14.89
C PRO A 5 33.82 -2.17 15.35
N GLU A 6 32.79 -1.94 16.16
CA GLU A 6 31.90 -3.00 16.66
C GLU A 6 31.26 -3.82 15.53
N VAL A 7 30.85 -3.14 14.46
CA VAL A 7 30.28 -3.77 13.26
C VAL A 7 31.27 -4.77 12.62
N ASP A 8 32.54 -4.39 12.49
CA ASP A 8 33.56 -5.23 11.85
C ASP A 8 33.92 -6.42 12.73
N ARG A 9 34.02 -6.21 14.05
CA ARG A 9 34.24 -7.30 15.01
C ARG A 9 33.10 -8.31 14.99
N ASP A 10 31.85 -7.83 14.94
CA ASP A 10 30.68 -8.70 14.86
C ASP A 10 30.61 -9.45 13.52
N ALA A 11 30.91 -8.79 12.40
CA ALA A 11 30.96 -9.43 11.09
C ALA A 11 32.04 -10.52 11.02
N ILE A 12 33.24 -10.26 11.55
CA ILE A 12 34.31 -11.26 11.63
C ILE A 12 33.89 -12.44 12.51
N ARG A 13 33.27 -12.17 13.67
CA ARG A 13 32.75 -13.22 14.55
C ARG A 13 31.74 -14.12 13.84
N ILE A 14 30.82 -13.53 13.07
CA ILE A 14 29.84 -14.30 12.28
C ILE A 14 30.54 -15.12 11.19
N ALA A 15 31.50 -14.54 10.47
CA ALA A 15 32.23 -15.23 9.41
C ALA A 15 33.11 -16.38 9.91
N GLN A 16 33.53 -16.33 11.18
CA GLN A 16 34.31 -17.39 11.84
C GLN A 16 33.45 -18.48 12.47
N ASP A 17 32.12 -18.32 12.49
CA ASP A 17 31.21 -19.32 13.05
C ASP A 17 31.23 -20.60 12.19
N PRO A 18 31.37 -21.81 12.77
CA PRO A 18 31.34 -23.06 12.01
C PRO A 18 30.06 -23.25 11.17
N GLN A 19 28.94 -22.67 11.59
CA GLN A 19 27.67 -22.73 10.87
C GLN A 19 27.46 -21.55 9.92
N PHE A 20 28.49 -20.74 9.64
CA PHE A 20 28.41 -19.56 8.77
C PHE A 20 27.80 -19.85 7.39
N ALA A 21 28.19 -20.95 6.74
CA ALA A 21 27.65 -21.32 5.44
C ALA A 21 26.13 -21.52 5.50
N ARG A 22 25.64 -22.25 6.52
CA ARG A 22 24.21 -22.46 6.75
C ARG A 22 23.49 -21.15 7.09
N TRP A 23 24.13 -20.30 7.89
CA TRP A 23 23.60 -18.98 8.20
C TRP A 23 23.46 -18.11 6.94
N MET A 24 24.45 -18.11 6.06
CA MET A 24 24.42 -17.40 4.77
C MET A 24 23.31 -17.93 3.86
N GLU A 25 23.06 -19.24 3.82
CA GLU A 25 21.92 -19.82 3.12
C GLU A 25 20.59 -19.26 3.66
N GLN A 26 20.42 -19.20 4.99
CA GLN A 26 19.21 -18.61 5.58
C GLN A 26 19.04 -17.14 5.18
N ILE A 27 20.10 -16.33 5.28
CA ILE A 27 20.05 -14.90 4.89
C ILE A 27 19.68 -14.75 3.40
N THR A 28 20.29 -15.57 2.55
CA THR A 28 20.03 -15.58 1.09
C THR A 28 18.60 -16.03 0.78
N ALA A 29 18.06 -17.04 1.48
CA ALA A 29 16.67 -17.48 1.35
C ALA A 29 15.68 -16.37 1.75
N THR A 30 16.02 -15.57 2.78
CA THR A 30 15.25 -14.35 3.10
C THR A 30 15.45 -13.20 2.11
N GLY A 31 16.33 -13.37 1.13
CA GLY A 31 16.69 -12.39 0.11
C GLY A 31 17.39 -11.17 0.67
N GLY A 32 18.18 -11.34 1.74
CA GLY A 32 18.84 -10.25 2.45
C GLY A 32 17.85 -9.38 3.23
N CYS A 33 16.82 -9.97 3.84
CA CYS A 33 15.83 -9.20 4.61
C CYS A 33 16.52 -8.36 5.70
N ALA A 34 16.26 -7.05 5.75
CA ALA A 34 16.90 -6.14 6.71
C ALA A 34 16.47 -6.34 8.17
N HIS A 35 15.26 -6.86 8.41
CA HIS A 35 14.72 -7.09 9.76
C HIS A 35 14.03 -8.45 9.89
N PRO A 36 14.72 -9.58 9.67
CA PRO A 36 14.08 -10.90 9.66
C PRO A 36 13.39 -11.17 10.99
N VAL A 37 12.37 -12.02 10.95
CA VAL A 37 11.73 -12.59 12.14
C VAL A 37 12.38 -13.93 12.41
N HIS A 38 12.76 -14.16 13.66
CA HIS A 38 13.41 -15.38 14.11
C HIS A 38 12.40 -16.30 14.78
N LEU A 39 12.29 -17.51 14.26
CA LEU A 39 11.42 -18.55 14.79
C LEU A 39 12.26 -19.73 15.28
N SER A 40 11.82 -20.38 16.35
CA SER A 40 12.41 -21.64 16.82
C SER A 40 11.31 -22.70 16.95
N GLY A 41 11.63 -23.93 16.60
CA GLY A 41 10.71 -25.05 16.62
C GLY A 41 10.91 -25.99 15.43
N SER A 42 9.84 -26.67 15.04
CA SER A 42 9.93 -27.77 14.07
C SER A 42 8.67 -27.90 13.21
N THR A 43 8.83 -28.57 12.07
CA THR A 43 7.73 -28.97 11.21
C THR A 43 7.93 -30.42 10.79
N THR A 44 6.85 -31.20 10.84
CA THR A 44 6.80 -32.60 10.43
C THR A 44 5.69 -32.77 9.41
N THR A 45 6.04 -33.23 8.21
CA THR A 45 5.10 -33.62 7.17
C THR A 45 4.91 -35.12 7.23
N LEU A 46 3.66 -35.54 7.43
CA LEU A 46 3.22 -36.92 7.56
C LEU A 46 2.40 -37.33 6.33
N ASN A 47 2.44 -38.59 5.96
CA ASN A 47 1.42 -39.18 5.08
C ASN A 47 0.08 -39.22 5.83
N GLY A 48 -0.97 -38.62 5.27
CA GLY A 48 -2.26 -38.48 5.93
C GLY A 48 -3.05 -39.78 6.09
N ALA A 49 -2.73 -40.82 5.31
CA ALA A 49 -3.36 -42.13 5.41
C ALA A 49 -2.60 -43.07 6.35
N THR A 50 -1.27 -43.08 6.30
CA THR A 50 -0.44 -44.03 7.07
C THR A 50 0.15 -43.45 8.35
N GLY A 51 0.22 -42.12 8.48
CA GLY A 51 0.92 -41.45 9.57
C GLY A 51 2.45 -41.49 9.46
N GLU A 52 3.01 -42.01 8.36
CA GLU A 52 4.45 -42.07 8.12
C GLU A 52 5.07 -40.67 8.02
N ILE A 53 6.23 -40.45 8.66
CA ILE A 53 6.98 -39.19 8.55
C ILE A 53 7.68 -39.14 7.19
N LEU A 54 7.23 -38.23 6.33
CA LEU A 54 7.82 -37.98 5.02
C LEU A 54 8.95 -36.95 5.10
N ARG A 55 8.78 -35.92 5.93
CA ARG A 55 9.78 -34.85 6.12
C ARG A 55 9.73 -34.36 7.57
N HIS A 56 10.89 -34.11 8.16
CA HIS A 56 11.01 -33.43 9.45
C HIS A 56 12.09 -32.37 9.36
N TYR A 57 11.81 -31.20 9.92
CA TYR A 57 12.74 -30.08 10.03
C TYR A 57 12.66 -29.52 11.44
N ASP A 58 13.81 -29.24 12.02
CA ASP A 58 13.94 -28.74 13.40
C ASP A 58 15.06 -27.70 13.47
N THR A 59 14.85 -26.63 14.23
CA THR A 59 15.85 -25.57 14.37
C THR A 59 16.97 -25.88 15.34
N ARG A 60 16.94 -27.00 16.08
CA ARG A 60 17.99 -27.36 17.06
C ARG A 60 19.41 -27.37 16.46
N ASP A 61 19.54 -27.75 15.19
CA ASP A 61 20.83 -27.83 14.50
C ASP A 61 21.08 -26.59 13.60
N GLU A 62 20.21 -25.57 13.67
CA GLU A 62 20.35 -24.34 12.89
C GLU A 62 21.19 -23.27 13.62
N PRO A 63 21.83 -22.34 12.88
CA PRO A 63 22.57 -21.21 13.46
C PRO A 63 21.76 -20.42 14.49
N GLY A 64 22.16 -20.51 15.75
CA GLY A 64 21.48 -19.86 16.87
C GLY A 64 20.11 -20.47 17.21
N GLU A 65 19.92 -21.76 16.93
CA GLU A 65 18.73 -22.55 17.21
C GLU A 65 17.43 -21.95 16.64
N ARG A 66 17.54 -21.30 15.48
CA ARG A 66 16.48 -20.50 14.89
C ARG A 66 16.49 -20.52 13.37
N LEU A 67 15.30 -20.33 12.82
CA LEU A 67 15.04 -20.08 11.41
C LEU A 67 14.73 -18.59 11.19
N SER A 68 15.44 -17.98 10.25
CA SER A 68 15.16 -16.63 9.79
C SER A 68 14.07 -16.64 8.71
N VAL A 69 12.98 -15.89 8.94
CA VAL A 69 11.95 -15.66 7.93
C VAL A 69 11.83 -14.18 7.57
N ARG A 70 11.40 -13.90 6.33
CA ARG A 70 11.20 -12.54 5.84
C ARG A 70 10.25 -11.75 6.73
N CYS A 71 10.58 -10.49 7.01
CA CYS A 71 9.75 -9.58 7.80
C CYS A 71 8.41 -9.23 7.16
N ARG A 72 8.31 -9.39 5.83
CA ARG A 72 7.13 -9.03 5.02
C ARG A 72 6.71 -7.56 5.16
N ASN A 73 7.62 -6.69 5.59
CA ASN A 73 7.34 -5.25 5.64
C ASN A 73 7.24 -4.70 4.22
N ARG A 74 6.14 -4.00 3.93
CA ARG A 74 5.91 -3.40 2.62
C ARG A 74 6.77 -2.16 2.35
N ARG A 75 7.30 -1.51 3.40
CA ARG A 75 7.94 -0.19 3.29
C ARG A 75 9.40 -0.31 2.89
N ALA A 76 9.79 0.36 1.82
CA ALA A 76 11.15 0.30 1.29
C ALA A 76 12.18 0.86 2.28
N THR A 77 11.81 1.92 2.99
CA THR A 77 12.58 2.56 4.08
C THR A 77 12.85 1.65 5.27
N VAL A 78 12.03 0.62 5.48
CA VAL A 78 12.21 -0.35 6.57
C VAL A 78 12.93 -1.60 6.05
N CYS A 79 12.50 -2.16 4.93
CA CYS A 79 13.14 -3.33 4.34
C CYS A 79 12.95 -3.34 2.83
N ALA A 80 13.91 -2.78 2.09
CA ALA A 80 13.86 -2.70 0.63
C ALA A 80 13.66 -4.07 -0.04
N PRO A 81 14.30 -5.17 0.38
CA PRO A 81 14.11 -6.48 -0.26
C PRO A 81 12.70 -7.05 -0.08
N CYS A 82 12.13 -6.97 1.13
CA CYS A 82 10.75 -7.41 1.38
C CYS A 82 9.72 -6.50 0.71
N SER A 83 9.98 -5.20 0.70
CA SER A 83 9.15 -4.20 0.03
C SER A 83 9.07 -4.46 -1.47
N ARG A 84 10.20 -4.73 -2.13
CA ARG A 84 10.26 -5.09 -3.55
C ARG A 84 9.43 -6.33 -3.87
N LEU A 85 9.55 -7.38 -3.06
CA LEU A 85 8.75 -8.60 -3.23
C LEU A 85 7.25 -8.32 -3.10
N HIS A 86 6.88 -7.52 -2.10
CA HIS A 86 5.50 -7.09 -1.90
C HIS A 86 4.98 -6.22 -3.07
N ALA A 87 5.82 -5.37 -3.65
CA ALA A 87 5.50 -4.60 -4.85
C ALA A 87 5.20 -5.51 -6.04
N GLY A 88 6.05 -6.53 -6.28
CA GLY A 88 5.83 -7.52 -7.33
C GLY A 88 4.54 -8.31 -7.13
N ASP A 89 4.25 -8.75 -5.90
CA ASP A 89 2.97 -9.40 -5.58
C ASP A 89 1.78 -8.48 -5.85
N THR A 90 1.92 -7.20 -5.50
CA THR A 90 0.88 -6.19 -5.73
C THR A 90 0.66 -5.95 -7.22
N PHE A 91 1.75 -5.87 -8.01
CA PHE A 91 1.70 -5.74 -9.46
C PHE A 91 0.89 -6.90 -10.07
N HIS A 92 1.23 -8.15 -9.74
CA HIS A 92 0.50 -9.31 -10.26
C HIS A 92 -0.96 -9.36 -9.78
N LEU A 93 -1.22 -8.93 -8.54
CA LEU A 93 -2.58 -8.86 -7.99
C LEU A 93 -3.44 -7.84 -8.73
N VAL A 94 -2.91 -6.66 -9.06
CA VAL A 94 -3.64 -5.61 -9.80
C VAL A 94 -3.76 -6.00 -11.28
N ARG A 95 -2.67 -6.44 -11.89
CA ARG A 95 -2.61 -6.88 -13.28
C ARG A 95 -3.60 -8.00 -13.57
N ALA A 96 -3.67 -9.03 -12.71
CA ALA A 96 -4.64 -10.11 -12.89
C ALA A 96 -6.09 -9.62 -12.89
N GLY A 97 -6.41 -8.57 -12.11
CA GLY A 97 -7.72 -7.93 -12.14
C GLY A 97 -7.93 -6.98 -13.32
N LEU A 98 -6.89 -6.61 -14.06
CA LEU A 98 -7.01 -5.79 -15.25
C LEU A 98 -7.15 -6.66 -16.49
N ILE A 99 -6.23 -7.60 -16.70
CA ILE A 99 -6.10 -8.29 -17.98
C ILE A 99 -6.29 -9.81 -17.91
N GLY A 100 -6.59 -10.35 -16.73
CA GLY A 100 -6.66 -11.78 -16.49
C GLY A 100 -5.31 -12.41 -16.16
N GLY A 101 -5.29 -13.75 -16.13
CA GLY A 101 -4.18 -14.57 -15.67
C GLY A 101 -4.30 -15.01 -14.21
N LYS A 102 -3.41 -15.94 -13.82
CA LYS A 102 -3.52 -16.69 -12.55
C LYS A 102 -4.85 -17.45 -12.50
N ASN A 103 -5.78 -17.02 -11.67
CA ASN A 103 -7.11 -17.60 -11.52
C ASN A 103 -8.22 -16.63 -11.95
N VAL A 104 -7.89 -15.63 -12.78
CA VAL A 104 -8.83 -14.64 -13.32
C VAL A 104 -8.90 -14.82 -14.84
N PRO A 105 -10.10 -14.91 -15.44
CA PRO A 105 -10.24 -15.06 -16.90
C PRO A 105 -9.74 -13.84 -17.67
N ASP A 106 -9.16 -14.06 -18.85
CA ASP A 106 -8.68 -12.99 -19.73
C ASP A 106 -9.80 -12.05 -20.22
N ALA A 107 -11.03 -12.54 -20.25
CA ALA A 107 -12.23 -11.76 -20.58
C ALA A 107 -12.40 -10.50 -19.71
N VAL A 108 -11.79 -10.46 -18.51
CA VAL A 108 -11.85 -9.27 -17.64
C VAL A 108 -11.28 -8.01 -18.30
N ARG A 109 -10.36 -8.17 -19.28
CA ARG A 109 -9.79 -7.07 -20.06
C ARG A 109 -10.84 -6.28 -20.84
N HIS A 110 -11.94 -6.93 -21.22
CA HIS A 110 -12.99 -6.31 -22.03
C HIS A 110 -14.17 -5.81 -21.19
N ARG A 111 -14.12 -5.97 -19.87
CA ARG A 111 -15.15 -5.50 -18.94
C ARG A 111 -15.19 -3.96 -18.87
N PRO A 112 -16.33 -3.37 -18.49
CA PRO A 112 -16.41 -1.95 -18.16
C PRO A 112 -15.49 -1.62 -16.98
N ARG A 113 -14.41 -0.87 -17.25
CA ARG A 113 -13.34 -0.58 -16.30
C ARG A 113 -12.99 0.89 -16.27
N LEU A 114 -12.72 1.42 -15.08
CA LEU A 114 -12.26 2.79 -14.86
C LEU A 114 -11.03 2.81 -13.95
N PHE A 115 -10.12 3.74 -14.24
CA PHE A 115 -9.18 4.26 -13.26
C PHE A 115 -9.76 5.54 -12.64
N VAL A 116 -10.00 5.50 -11.33
CA VAL A 116 -10.67 6.54 -10.56
C VAL A 116 -9.70 7.16 -9.57
N THR A 117 -9.68 8.48 -9.47
CA THR A 117 -8.96 9.21 -8.42
C THR A 117 -9.94 10.05 -7.61
N LEU A 118 -10.05 9.74 -6.32
CA LEU A 118 -10.83 10.51 -5.34
C LEU A 118 -9.87 11.32 -4.47
N THR A 119 -10.09 12.63 -4.40
CA THR A 119 -9.19 13.55 -3.72
C THR A 119 -9.74 13.98 -2.37
N ALA A 120 -8.86 14.35 -1.44
CA ALA A 120 -9.28 15.05 -0.23
C ALA A 120 -9.77 16.48 -0.57
N PRO A 121 -10.72 17.05 0.19
CA PRO A 121 -11.08 18.45 0.06
C PRO A 121 -9.88 19.36 0.39
N SER A 122 -10.06 20.66 0.14
CA SER A 122 -9.12 21.67 0.64
C SER A 122 -9.38 21.89 2.13
N PHE A 123 -8.31 21.99 2.91
CA PHE A 123 -8.34 22.38 4.33
C PHE A 123 -7.70 23.77 4.52
N GLY A 124 -7.44 24.49 3.44
CA GLY A 124 -6.71 25.75 3.45
C GLY A 124 -5.67 25.82 2.31
N PRO A 125 -5.25 27.02 1.91
CA PRO A 125 -4.31 27.18 0.81
C PRO A 125 -2.92 26.68 1.20
N VAL A 126 -2.33 25.85 0.33
CA VAL A 126 -0.96 25.32 0.47
C VAL A 126 -0.08 25.77 -0.69
N HIS A 127 1.23 25.86 -0.46
CA HIS A 127 2.18 26.08 -1.55
C HIS A 127 2.10 24.94 -2.57
N ARG A 128 2.09 25.30 -3.85
CA ARG A 128 2.06 24.36 -4.97
C ARG A 128 3.33 24.49 -5.79
N ALA A 129 3.81 23.36 -6.30
CA ALA A 129 4.85 23.34 -7.32
C ALA A 129 4.24 23.64 -8.70
N GLY A 130 5.07 24.12 -9.62
CA GLY A 130 4.71 24.36 -11.01
C GLY A 130 5.55 25.46 -11.62
N ASP A 131 5.46 25.62 -12.94
CA ASP A 131 6.19 26.64 -13.69
C ASP A 131 5.58 28.04 -13.47
N ASP A 132 4.31 28.08 -13.07
CA ASP A 132 3.61 29.30 -12.71
C ASP A 132 3.88 29.74 -11.27
N ARG A 133 3.70 31.05 -11.04
CA ARG A 133 3.74 31.63 -9.70
C ARG A 133 2.73 30.93 -8.78
N CYS A 134 3.16 30.63 -7.56
CA CYS A 134 2.36 30.00 -6.52
C CYS A 134 1.38 31.01 -5.90
N HIS A 135 0.07 30.79 -6.09
CA HIS A 135 -0.99 31.69 -5.59
C HIS A 135 -0.70 33.18 -5.86
N PRO A 136 -0.60 33.59 -7.14
CA PRO A 136 -0.35 34.99 -7.47
C PRO A 136 -1.61 35.79 -7.12
N ARG A 137 -1.45 36.85 -6.34
CA ARG A 137 -2.50 37.84 -6.08
C ARG A 137 -1.97 39.23 -6.38
N ARG A 138 -2.80 40.05 -7.03
CA ARG A 138 -2.49 41.46 -7.30
C ARG A 138 -2.46 42.24 -5.99
N ASP A 139 -3.40 41.93 -5.11
CA ASP A 139 -3.56 42.60 -3.82
C ASP A 139 -2.80 41.80 -2.77
N ARG A 140 -1.83 42.42 -2.11
CA ARG A 140 -1.02 41.82 -1.01
C ARG A 140 -1.81 41.74 0.29
N GLY A 141 -3.07 41.32 0.21
CA GLY A 141 -3.91 41.11 1.37
C GLY A 141 -3.27 40.09 2.32
N SER A 142 -3.32 40.39 3.61
CA SER A 142 -2.91 39.47 4.66
C SER A 142 -4.15 38.80 5.26
N CYS A 143 -4.01 37.57 5.74
CA CYS A 143 -5.04 36.97 6.58
C CYS A 143 -5.09 37.70 7.94
N GLU A 144 -6.10 37.38 8.74
CA GLU A 144 -6.24 37.89 10.12
C GLU A 144 -5.00 37.61 11.01
N HIS A 145 -4.21 36.59 10.68
CA HIS A 145 -2.95 36.25 11.35
C HIS A 145 -1.73 37.04 10.82
N GLY A 146 -1.95 38.07 9.99
CA GLY A 146 -0.89 38.93 9.44
C GLY A 146 -0.01 38.26 8.39
N ARG A 147 -0.40 37.10 7.84
CA ARG A 147 0.38 36.40 6.80
C ARG A 147 -0.15 36.68 5.39
N PRO A 148 0.71 36.77 4.36
CA PRO A 148 0.27 36.97 2.99
C PRO A 148 -0.70 35.88 2.51
N LEU A 149 -1.79 36.29 1.85
CA LEU A 149 -2.75 35.38 1.22
C LEU A 149 -2.29 34.83 -0.14
N GLY A 150 -1.12 35.28 -0.62
CA GLY A 150 -0.47 34.81 -1.84
C GLY A 150 1.03 34.61 -1.62
N CYS A 151 1.67 33.79 -2.45
CA CYS A 151 3.11 33.54 -2.36
C CYS A 151 3.88 34.24 -3.48
N GLY A 152 3.43 34.15 -4.72
CA GLY A 152 4.05 34.79 -5.88
C GLY A 152 5.36 34.16 -6.36
N ALA A 153 6.00 33.29 -5.58
CA ALA A 153 7.21 32.57 -5.96
C ALA A 153 6.89 31.36 -6.84
N VAL A 154 7.85 30.93 -7.66
CA VAL A 154 7.81 29.67 -8.43
C VAL A 154 8.51 28.60 -7.60
N HIS A 155 7.85 27.46 -7.39
CA HIS A 155 8.39 26.36 -6.59
C HIS A 155 8.64 25.14 -7.46
N GLY A 156 9.86 24.59 -7.40
CA GLY A 156 10.15 23.28 -7.96
C GLY A 156 9.43 22.15 -7.20
N ALA A 157 9.29 20.98 -7.82
CA ALA A 157 8.57 19.83 -7.24
C ALA A 157 9.12 19.33 -5.89
N ASP A 158 10.42 19.54 -5.66
CA ASP A 158 11.12 19.14 -4.44
C ASP A 158 11.37 20.30 -3.46
N ALA A 159 10.83 21.49 -3.75
CA ALA A 159 10.92 22.61 -2.83
C ALA A 159 10.23 22.26 -1.51
N SER A 160 10.96 22.44 -0.40
CA SER A 160 10.52 22.01 0.93
C SER A 160 9.23 22.70 1.42
N LEU A 161 8.87 23.83 0.81
CA LEU A 161 7.64 24.57 1.07
C LEU A 161 6.40 23.93 0.44
N VAL A 162 6.54 23.18 -0.65
CA VAL A 162 5.41 22.59 -1.37
C VAL A 162 4.60 21.68 -0.46
N GLY A 163 3.28 21.88 -0.45
CA GLY A 163 2.35 21.19 0.43
C GLY A 163 2.21 21.81 1.83
N ARG A 164 3.08 22.75 2.24
CA ARG A 164 2.88 23.49 3.49
C ARG A 164 1.81 24.58 3.30
N PRO A 165 1.03 24.89 4.35
CA PRO A 165 0.03 25.95 4.29
C PRO A 165 0.69 27.32 4.13
N LEU A 166 0.05 28.21 3.35
CA LEU A 166 0.46 29.62 3.25
C LEU A 166 0.39 30.29 4.64
N CYS A 167 -0.67 29.99 5.38
CA CYS A 167 -0.79 30.34 6.79
C CYS A 167 -1.14 29.08 7.60
N PRO A 168 -0.22 28.59 8.45
CA PRO A 168 -0.47 27.48 9.37
C PRO A 168 -1.63 27.72 10.34
N ASP A 169 -2.06 28.95 10.58
CA ASP A 169 -3.16 29.24 11.51
C ASP A 169 -4.52 29.31 10.79
N CYS A 170 -4.52 29.61 9.49
CA CYS A 170 -5.71 29.50 8.64
C CYS A 170 -6.00 28.06 8.14
N TYR A 171 -5.08 27.12 8.33
CA TYR A 171 -5.25 25.74 7.85
C TYR A 171 -6.05 24.91 8.85
N ASP A 172 -7.09 24.24 8.40
CA ASP A 172 -7.96 23.40 9.21
C ASP A 172 -7.37 22.00 9.45
N TYR A 173 -6.51 21.91 10.46
CA TYR A 173 -5.91 20.65 10.87
C TYR A 173 -6.94 19.66 11.43
N THR A 174 -7.99 20.17 12.08
CA THR A 174 -9.02 19.34 12.71
C THR A 174 -9.82 18.60 11.65
N ALA A 175 -10.33 19.32 10.65
CA ALA A 175 -11.02 18.69 9.53
C ALA A 175 -10.09 17.76 8.75
N HIS A 176 -8.81 18.10 8.58
CA HIS A 176 -7.85 17.22 7.90
C HIS A 176 -7.70 15.87 8.63
N VAL A 177 -7.40 15.88 9.93
CA VAL A 177 -7.20 14.65 10.71
C VAL A 177 -8.49 13.84 10.81
N LEU A 178 -9.63 14.49 11.04
CA LEU A 178 -10.91 13.80 11.11
C LEU A 178 -11.32 13.23 9.75
N TRP A 179 -11.04 13.94 8.65
CA TRP A 179 -11.24 13.41 7.30
C TRP A 179 -10.41 12.14 7.08
N HIS A 180 -9.12 12.17 7.41
CA HIS A 180 -8.24 10.99 7.35
C HIS A 180 -8.77 9.78 8.12
N ALA A 181 -9.24 9.99 9.35
CA ALA A 181 -9.79 8.93 10.19
C ALA A 181 -11.06 8.28 9.57
N HIS A 182 -11.76 9.02 8.71
CA HIS A 182 -13.01 8.61 8.07
C HIS A 182 -12.88 8.24 6.59
N VAL A 183 -11.68 8.27 5.98
CA VAL A 183 -11.47 7.88 4.57
C VAL A 183 -12.02 6.48 4.27
N GLY A 184 -11.86 5.53 5.20
CA GLY A 184 -12.43 4.19 5.06
C GLY A 184 -13.96 4.19 4.96
N MET A 185 -14.63 5.04 5.74
CA MET A 185 -16.10 5.19 5.70
C MET A 185 -16.55 5.95 4.44
N LEU A 186 -15.82 6.98 4.04
CA LEU A 186 -16.08 7.70 2.78
C LEU A 186 -15.98 6.74 1.58
N TRP A 187 -14.99 5.85 1.58
CA TRP A 187 -14.84 4.82 0.54
C TRP A 187 -15.99 3.81 0.56
N ASP A 188 -16.36 3.29 1.73
CA ASP A 188 -17.50 2.37 1.86
C ASP A 188 -18.79 2.98 1.31
N ARG A 189 -19.11 4.21 1.72
CA ARG A 189 -20.28 4.94 1.22
C ARG A 189 -20.20 5.25 -0.26
N PHE A 190 -19.01 5.53 -0.78
CA PHE A 190 -18.79 5.68 -2.21
C PHE A 190 -19.12 4.41 -2.99
N VAL A 191 -18.60 3.25 -2.56
CA VAL A 191 -18.88 1.96 -3.21
C VAL A 191 -20.38 1.63 -3.16
N ILE A 192 -21.04 1.85 -2.01
CA ILE A 192 -22.49 1.69 -1.87
C ILE A 192 -23.24 2.62 -2.83
N GLY A 193 -22.84 3.89 -2.90
CA GLY A 193 -23.46 4.88 -3.78
C GLY A 193 -23.33 4.52 -5.26
N VAL A 194 -22.18 3.99 -5.69
CA VAL A 194 -21.98 3.53 -7.08
C VAL A 194 -22.95 2.39 -7.40
N ARG A 195 -23.03 1.36 -6.53
CA ARG A 195 -23.95 0.23 -6.73
C ARG A 195 -25.41 0.67 -6.79
N ARG A 196 -25.82 1.56 -5.88
CA ARG A 196 -27.19 2.09 -5.84
C ARG A 196 -27.53 2.88 -7.09
N HIS A 197 -26.62 3.73 -7.56
CA HIS A 197 -26.84 4.53 -8.76
C HIS A 197 -26.91 3.66 -10.01
N LEU A 198 -26.02 2.66 -10.14
CA LEU A 198 -26.07 1.68 -11.23
C LEU A 198 -27.39 0.93 -11.24
N ALA A 199 -27.84 0.41 -10.09
CA ALA A 199 -29.13 -0.27 -9.97
C ALA A 199 -30.29 0.61 -10.44
N SER A 200 -30.38 1.84 -9.90
CA SER A 200 -31.43 2.78 -10.28
C SER A 200 -31.39 3.15 -11.77
N SER A 201 -30.20 3.33 -12.36
CA SER A 201 -30.04 3.60 -13.80
C SER A 201 -30.47 2.43 -14.70
N ALA A 202 -30.52 1.22 -14.14
CA ALA A 202 -30.94 0.00 -14.83
C ALA A 202 -32.39 -0.40 -14.51
N GLY A 203 -33.14 0.41 -13.74
CA GLY A 203 -34.50 0.08 -13.31
C GLY A 203 -34.57 -1.03 -12.26
N LEU A 204 -33.46 -1.31 -11.57
CA LEU A 204 -33.36 -2.37 -10.58
C LEU A 204 -33.61 -1.85 -9.16
N VAL A 205 -34.19 -2.70 -8.32
CA VAL A 205 -34.26 -2.46 -6.87
C VAL A 205 -32.83 -2.53 -6.32
N GLN A 206 -32.41 -1.51 -5.58
CA GLN A 206 -31.02 -1.37 -5.11
C GLN A 206 -30.52 -2.56 -4.27
N SER A 207 -31.39 -3.20 -3.48
CA SER A 207 -31.05 -4.38 -2.68
C SER A 207 -30.74 -5.62 -3.52
N ARG A 208 -31.25 -5.68 -4.76
CA ARG A 208 -31.06 -6.81 -5.69
C ARG A 208 -29.88 -6.61 -6.65
N PHE A 209 -29.10 -5.54 -6.51
CA PHE A 209 -27.95 -5.29 -7.41
C PHE A 209 -27.01 -6.49 -7.51
N ALA A 210 -26.75 -7.19 -6.40
CA ALA A 210 -25.85 -8.34 -6.36
C ALA A 210 -26.36 -9.55 -7.17
N GLU A 211 -27.66 -9.64 -7.46
CA GLU A 211 -28.25 -10.68 -8.32
C GLU A 211 -27.98 -10.41 -9.81
N HIS A 212 -27.53 -9.19 -10.16
CA HIS A 212 -27.38 -8.75 -11.55
C HIS A 212 -25.98 -8.31 -11.93
N ALA A 213 -25.15 -7.90 -10.97
CA ALA A 213 -23.81 -7.42 -11.24
C ALA A 213 -22.93 -7.41 -9.98
N TRP A 214 -21.62 -7.48 -10.20
CA TRP A 214 -20.62 -7.34 -9.14
C TRP A 214 -19.70 -6.15 -9.40
N LEU A 215 -19.59 -5.25 -8.42
CA LEU A 215 -18.64 -4.12 -8.48
C LEU A 215 -17.29 -4.54 -7.90
N SER A 216 -16.36 -4.90 -8.79
CA SER A 216 -14.99 -5.26 -8.46
C SER A 216 -14.10 -4.02 -8.37
N PHE A 217 -13.16 -4.01 -7.42
CA PHE A 217 -12.20 -2.91 -7.33
C PHE A 217 -10.90 -3.31 -6.65
N ALA A 218 -9.84 -2.58 -6.96
CA ALA A 218 -8.64 -2.46 -6.14
C ALA A 218 -8.33 -0.98 -5.96
N ARG A 219 -8.15 -0.54 -4.72
CA ARG A 219 -7.80 0.83 -4.38
C ARG A 219 -6.48 0.93 -3.64
N VAL A 220 -5.74 2.00 -3.91
CA VAL A 220 -4.56 2.40 -3.17
C VAL A 220 -4.74 3.82 -2.61
N ALA A 221 -4.34 4.02 -1.36
CA ALA A 221 -4.23 5.35 -0.77
C ALA A 221 -2.81 5.90 -1.00
N GLU A 222 -2.70 7.12 -1.47
CA GLU A 222 -1.43 7.81 -1.73
C GLU A 222 -1.41 9.15 -0.98
N TYR A 223 -0.31 9.44 -0.28
CA TYR A 223 -0.12 10.76 0.32
C TYR A 223 0.37 11.77 -0.70
N GLN A 224 -0.31 12.91 -0.75
CA GLN A 224 0.20 14.07 -1.46
C GLN A 224 1.25 14.83 -0.65
N LYS A 225 2.01 15.72 -1.30
CA LYS A 225 2.97 16.63 -0.64
C LYS A 225 2.34 17.45 0.49
N ARG A 226 1.03 17.73 0.44
CA ARG A 226 0.27 18.41 1.51
C ARG A 226 -0.13 17.51 2.70
N GLY A 227 0.31 16.26 2.71
CA GLY A 227 0.01 15.29 3.76
C GLY A 227 -1.38 14.66 3.67
N ALA A 228 -2.28 15.10 2.78
CA ALA A 228 -3.60 14.51 2.62
C ALA A 228 -3.58 13.29 1.68
N VAL A 229 -4.32 12.23 2.02
CA VAL A 229 -4.42 11.05 1.16
C VAL A 229 -5.37 11.26 -0.01
N HIS A 230 -4.98 10.77 -1.18
CA HIS A 230 -5.83 10.53 -2.35
C HIS A 230 -6.06 9.04 -2.50
N VAL A 231 -7.20 8.66 -3.06
CA VAL A 231 -7.53 7.25 -3.31
C VAL A 231 -7.56 7.04 -4.81
N HIS A 232 -6.61 6.27 -5.32
CA HIS A 232 -6.64 5.74 -6.68
C HIS A 232 -7.31 4.37 -6.66
N ALA A 233 -8.19 4.11 -7.61
CA ALA A 233 -8.89 2.83 -7.70
C ALA A 233 -9.06 2.37 -9.14
N VAL A 234 -8.77 1.10 -9.38
CA VAL A 234 -9.31 0.38 -10.53
C VAL A 234 -10.69 -0.11 -10.13
N VAL A 235 -11.72 0.26 -10.88
CA VAL A 235 -13.10 -0.19 -10.70
C VAL A 235 -13.53 -0.94 -11.95
N ARG A 236 -14.10 -2.13 -11.78
CA ARG A 236 -14.56 -3.02 -12.85
C ARG A 236 -15.97 -3.49 -12.54
N LEU A 237 -16.84 -3.49 -13.54
CA LEU A 237 -18.17 -4.08 -13.43
C LEU A 237 -18.15 -5.48 -14.05
N ASP A 238 -18.52 -6.48 -13.25
CA ASP A 238 -18.60 -7.88 -13.62
C ASP A 238 -20.05 -8.38 -13.57
N GLY A 239 -20.31 -9.60 -14.04
CA GLY A 239 -21.58 -10.30 -13.81
C GLY A 239 -21.82 -10.65 -12.33
N PRO A 240 -23.01 -11.14 -11.96
CA PRO A 240 -23.36 -11.51 -10.59
C PRO A 240 -22.36 -12.50 -9.94
N ASP A 241 -21.83 -13.45 -10.70
CA ASP A 241 -20.84 -14.42 -10.21
C ASP A 241 -19.38 -13.91 -10.25
N GLY A 242 -19.20 -12.62 -10.56
CA GLY A 242 -17.89 -11.97 -10.57
C GLY A 242 -17.13 -12.17 -11.89
N PRO A 243 -15.78 -12.28 -11.87
CA PRO A 243 -14.94 -12.12 -13.06
C PRO A 243 -15.14 -13.20 -14.14
N THR A 244 -15.75 -14.33 -13.80
CA THR A 244 -16.07 -15.43 -14.73
C THR A 244 -17.35 -15.20 -15.52
N ASP A 245 -18.16 -14.22 -15.10
CA ASP A 245 -19.46 -13.96 -15.67
C ASP A 245 -19.49 -12.64 -16.45
N GLU A 246 -20.35 -12.59 -17.46
CA GLU A 246 -20.48 -11.45 -18.36
C GLU A 246 -21.21 -10.30 -17.66
N PRO A 247 -20.74 -9.05 -17.78
CA PRO A 247 -21.46 -7.92 -17.21
C PRO A 247 -22.81 -7.78 -17.92
N PRO A 248 -23.84 -7.30 -17.23
CA PRO A 248 -25.13 -7.10 -17.84
C PRO A 248 -25.04 -6.10 -18.99
N VAL A 249 -25.91 -6.23 -20.00
CA VAL A 249 -25.92 -5.37 -21.21
C VAL A 249 -26.05 -3.88 -20.87
N TRP A 250 -26.75 -3.56 -19.78
CA TRP A 250 -26.87 -2.19 -19.28
C TRP A 250 -25.61 -1.67 -18.59
N GLY A 251 -24.66 -2.53 -18.24
CA GLY A 251 -23.42 -2.22 -17.53
C GLY A 251 -22.39 -1.59 -18.45
N THR A 252 -22.61 -0.37 -18.95
CA THR A 252 -21.66 0.29 -19.84
C THR A 252 -20.62 1.12 -19.07
N VAL A 253 -19.47 1.39 -19.70
CA VAL A 253 -18.44 2.30 -19.15
C VAL A 253 -19.01 3.69 -18.86
N ALA A 254 -19.93 4.17 -19.71
CA ALA A 254 -20.58 5.47 -19.52
C ALA A 254 -21.42 5.51 -18.24
N ARG A 255 -22.26 4.49 -18.00
CA ARG A 255 -23.06 4.37 -16.77
C ARG A 255 -22.19 4.19 -15.53
N LEU A 256 -21.11 3.43 -15.64
CA LEU A 256 -20.13 3.31 -14.55
C LEU A 256 -19.45 4.64 -14.24
N THR A 257 -19.09 5.41 -15.26
CA THR A 257 -18.47 6.75 -15.10
C THR A 257 -19.42 7.71 -14.41
N ASP A 258 -20.69 7.74 -14.84
CA ASP A 258 -21.72 8.56 -14.23
C ASP A 258 -21.94 8.16 -12.76
N ALA A 259 -22.10 6.86 -12.48
CA ALA A 259 -22.26 6.35 -11.12
C ALA A 259 -21.12 6.73 -10.18
N VAL A 260 -19.87 6.67 -10.66
CA VAL A 260 -18.69 7.10 -9.90
C VAL A 260 -18.75 8.60 -9.58
N ARG A 261 -19.04 9.45 -10.56
CA ARG A 261 -19.09 10.91 -10.37
C ARG A 261 -20.25 11.33 -9.46
N VAL A 262 -21.44 10.75 -9.65
CA VAL A 262 -22.61 11.01 -8.82
C VAL A 262 -22.38 10.53 -7.40
N SER A 263 -21.81 9.34 -7.21
CA SER A 263 -21.49 8.84 -5.86
C SER A 263 -20.47 9.73 -5.16
N ALA A 264 -19.36 10.06 -5.83
CA ALA A 264 -18.29 10.87 -5.23
C ALA A 264 -18.80 12.25 -4.76
N SER A 265 -19.69 12.89 -5.52
CA SER A 265 -20.25 14.20 -5.16
C SER A 265 -21.30 14.15 -4.05
N ARG A 266 -21.99 13.02 -3.85
CA ARG A 266 -23.08 12.87 -2.88
C ARG A 266 -22.65 12.30 -1.53
N VAL A 267 -21.52 11.61 -1.46
CA VAL A 267 -21.06 10.98 -0.22
C VAL A 267 -20.82 12.02 0.87
N VAL A 268 -21.48 11.83 2.01
CA VAL A 268 -21.26 12.60 3.24
C VAL A 268 -21.13 11.63 4.41
N VAL A 269 -20.11 11.85 5.24
CA VAL A 269 -19.93 11.18 6.53
C VAL A 269 -19.89 12.25 7.62
N ARG A 270 -20.72 12.11 8.65
CA ARG A 270 -20.73 13.03 9.78
C ARG A 270 -19.85 12.48 10.90
N THR A 271 -19.03 13.33 11.51
CA THR A 271 -18.27 12.93 12.70
C THR A 271 -19.23 12.78 13.89
N ARG A 272 -18.77 12.15 14.97
CA ARG A 272 -19.48 12.34 16.25
C ARG A 272 -19.38 13.81 16.65
N TYR A 273 -20.43 14.33 17.26
CA TYR A 273 -20.41 15.64 17.90
C TYR A 273 -19.43 15.61 19.07
N SER A 274 -18.61 16.64 19.20
CA SER A 274 -17.81 16.91 20.40
C SER A 274 -17.93 18.39 20.75
N PRO A 275 -18.09 18.78 22.02
CA PRO A 275 -18.16 20.20 22.41
C PRO A 275 -16.97 21.03 21.93
N ALA A 276 -15.79 20.42 21.77
CA ALA A 276 -14.57 21.12 21.37
C ALA A 276 -14.50 21.44 19.87
N VAL A 277 -15.16 20.65 19.02
CA VAL A 277 -15.01 20.76 17.54
C VAL A 277 -16.34 20.75 16.78
N GLY A 278 -17.47 20.57 17.47
CA GLY A 278 -18.79 20.40 16.87
C GLY A 278 -18.93 19.07 16.10
N GLU A 279 -19.86 19.06 15.15
CA GLU A 279 -20.05 17.98 14.19
C GLU A 279 -19.57 18.44 12.81
N LEU A 280 -18.71 17.66 12.16
CA LEU A 280 -18.21 17.97 10.81
C LEU A 280 -18.87 17.07 9.77
N ALA A 281 -19.27 17.66 8.65
CA ALA A 281 -19.72 16.95 7.46
C ALA A 281 -18.54 16.73 6.49
N LEU A 282 -18.02 15.51 6.47
CA LEU A 282 -16.87 15.10 5.67
C LEU A 282 -17.31 14.63 4.28
N ARG A 283 -16.60 15.08 3.23
CA ARG A 283 -16.88 14.77 1.81
C ARG A 283 -15.59 14.53 1.04
N TRP A 284 -15.69 13.96 -0.16
CA TRP A 284 -14.59 14.01 -1.13
C TRP A 284 -14.38 15.43 -1.64
N GLY A 285 -13.19 15.73 -2.13
CA GLY A 285 -12.88 16.98 -2.82
C GLY A 285 -13.60 17.09 -4.16
N ALA A 286 -13.69 18.31 -4.69
CA ALA A 286 -14.36 18.58 -5.96
C ALA A 286 -13.64 17.95 -7.17
N GLN A 287 -12.33 17.70 -7.04
CA GLN A 287 -11.55 17.04 -8.08
C GLN A 287 -11.77 15.53 -8.00
N VAL A 288 -12.50 15.00 -8.97
CA VAL A 288 -12.69 13.55 -9.19
C VAL A 288 -12.29 13.25 -10.62
N ASP A 289 -11.33 12.35 -10.78
CA ASP A 289 -10.93 11.85 -12.09
C ASP A 289 -11.48 10.44 -12.28
N ALA A 290 -12.06 10.16 -13.45
CA ALA A 290 -12.63 8.87 -13.78
C ALA A 290 -12.37 8.61 -15.26
N ARG A 291 -11.33 7.82 -15.54
CA ARG A 291 -10.84 7.55 -16.89
C ARG A 291 -11.17 6.11 -17.29
N PRO A 292 -11.80 5.89 -18.44
CA PRO A 292 -11.93 4.56 -19.03
C PRO A 292 -10.58 3.85 -19.20
N LEU A 293 -10.56 2.56 -18.85
CA LEU A 293 -9.48 1.64 -19.24
C LEU A 293 -9.99 0.84 -20.44
N ARG A 294 -9.37 1.03 -21.61
CA ARG A 294 -9.77 0.39 -22.87
C ARG A 294 -8.73 -0.64 -23.26
N ALA A 295 -9.19 -1.81 -23.73
CA ALA A 295 -8.31 -2.83 -24.27
C ALA A 295 -7.56 -2.32 -25.52
N ASP A 296 -8.27 -1.59 -26.38
CA ASP A 296 -7.77 -1.01 -27.64
C ASP A 296 -8.31 0.43 -27.78
N GLY A 297 -7.50 1.44 -27.46
CA GLY A 297 -7.86 2.85 -27.60
C GLY A 297 -7.05 3.80 -26.71
N PRO A 298 -7.27 5.13 -26.81
CA PRO A 298 -6.56 6.09 -26.00
C PRO A 298 -6.97 5.96 -24.52
N GLY A 299 -6.04 5.49 -23.69
CA GLY A 299 -6.15 5.26 -22.26
C GLY A 299 -4.79 4.85 -21.68
N PRO A 300 -4.61 4.87 -20.36
CA PRO A 300 -3.37 4.37 -19.78
C PRO A 300 -3.29 2.85 -19.99
N ASP A 301 -2.11 2.38 -20.41
CA ASP A 301 -1.82 0.96 -20.59
C ASP A 301 -2.05 0.17 -19.28
N ASP A 302 -2.61 -1.03 -19.38
CA ASP A 302 -3.02 -1.84 -18.23
C ASP A 302 -1.80 -2.23 -17.37
N ASP A 303 -0.65 -2.52 -18.00
CA ASP A 303 0.60 -2.79 -17.28
C ASP A 303 1.15 -1.52 -16.62
N ALA A 304 1.04 -0.36 -17.28
CA ALA A 304 1.37 0.93 -16.67
C ALA A 304 0.49 1.25 -15.44
N VAL A 305 -0.81 0.93 -15.48
CA VAL A 305 -1.71 1.10 -14.33
C VAL A 305 -1.33 0.16 -13.19
N ALA A 306 -1.06 -1.11 -13.47
CA ALA A 306 -0.62 -2.07 -12.45
C ALA A 306 0.71 -1.65 -11.81
N ALA A 307 1.67 -1.20 -12.63
CA ALA A 307 2.95 -0.68 -12.17
C ALA A 307 2.78 0.59 -11.32
N TYR A 308 1.90 1.50 -11.75
CA TYR A 308 1.56 2.70 -11.00
C TYR A 308 0.98 2.35 -9.63
N VAL A 309 0.01 1.44 -9.54
CA VAL A 309 -0.57 1.03 -8.25
C VAL A 309 0.48 0.35 -7.36
N ALA A 310 1.28 -0.56 -7.91
CA ALA A 310 2.34 -1.25 -7.17
C ALA A 310 3.38 -0.28 -6.60
N LYS A 311 3.71 0.80 -7.32
CA LYS A 311 4.64 1.85 -6.90
C LYS A 311 4.23 2.54 -5.60
N TYR A 312 2.94 2.69 -5.31
CA TYR A 312 2.49 3.40 -4.09
C TYR A 312 2.34 2.51 -2.88
N VAL A 313 2.15 1.21 -3.09
CA VAL A 313 1.98 0.26 -1.98
C VAL A 313 3.27 0.08 -1.17
N THR A 314 4.43 0.36 -1.77
CA THR A 314 5.72 0.31 -1.07
C THR A 314 6.06 1.60 -0.32
N LYS A 315 5.43 2.72 -0.68
CA LYS A 315 5.76 4.01 -0.08
C LYS A 315 5.30 4.09 1.37
N GLY A 316 6.26 4.37 2.24
CA GLY A 316 6.02 4.68 3.64
C GLY A 316 5.47 6.08 3.86
N ALA A 317 4.99 6.35 5.07
CA ALA A 317 4.60 7.70 5.45
C ALA A 317 5.84 8.62 5.50
N SER A 318 6.99 8.07 5.90
CA SER A 318 8.26 8.82 5.92
C SER A 318 8.74 9.17 4.52
N GLU A 319 8.66 8.23 3.57
CA GLU A 319 9.13 8.43 2.18
C GLU A 319 8.33 9.50 1.43
N THR A 320 7.03 9.61 1.74
CA THR A 320 6.16 10.65 1.19
C THR A 320 6.27 11.99 1.93
N GLY A 321 7.06 12.04 3.01
CA GLY A 321 7.13 13.18 3.92
C GLY A 321 5.85 13.40 4.72
N ALA A 322 4.89 12.48 4.67
CA ALA A 322 3.56 12.56 5.26
C ALA A 322 3.43 11.67 6.51
N GLY A 323 4.44 11.68 7.38
CA GLY A 323 4.43 10.96 8.65
C GLY A 323 5.75 10.28 8.99
N THR A 324 5.69 9.24 9.81
CA THR A 324 6.82 8.39 10.22
C THR A 324 6.51 6.92 9.97
N ASP A 325 7.55 6.11 9.78
CA ASP A 325 7.39 4.66 9.61
C ASP A 325 7.36 3.88 10.94
N TYR A 326 7.48 4.59 12.06
CA TYR A 326 7.33 4.06 13.42
C TYR A 326 6.19 4.77 14.14
N ARG A 327 5.57 4.07 15.10
CA ARG A 327 4.52 4.64 15.94
C ARG A 327 5.08 5.70 16.88
N LEU A 328 4.28 6.72 17.15
CA LEU A 328 4.58 7.78 18.10
C LEU A 328 3.77 7.48 19.37
N THR A 329 4.44 7.05 20.43
CA THR A 329 3.81 6.61 21.68
C THR A 329 3.74 7.72 22.73
N SER A 330 4.52 8.79 22.54
CA SER A 330 4.51 9.98 23.40
C SER A 330 4.38 11.30 22.63
N ARG A 331 4.07 12.40 23.34
CA ARG A 331 4.13 13.76 22.77
C ARG A 331 5.56 14.19 22.46
N ASP A 332 6.55 13.66 23.18
CA ASP A 332 7.96 13.96 22.95
C ASP A 332 8.46 13.30 21.68
N ASP A 333 7.94 12.12 21.33
CA ASP A 333 8.22 11.49 20.03
C ASP A 333 7.76 12.39 18.88
N VAL A 334 6.59 13.02 19.01
CA VAL A 334 6.06 13.96 18.00
C VAL A 334 6.99 15.17 17.87
N ARG A 335 7.52 15.69 18.98
CA ARG A 335 8.46 16.81 18.98
C ARG A 335 9.78 16.42 18.31
N ALA A 336 10.31 15.23 18.62
CA ALA A 336 11.57 14.70 18.11
C ALA A 336 11.49 14.21 16.65
N ALA A 337 10.28 13.94 16.13
CA ALA A 337 10.08 13.46 14.77
C ALA A 337 10.71 14.40 13.73
N ARG A 338 11.55 13.85 12.85
CA ARG A 338 12.21 14.56 11.75
C ARG A 338 11.25 14.80 10.58
N VAL A 339 10.25 15.64 10.80
CA VAL A 339 9.21 16.00 9.82
C VAL A 339 9.05 17.52 9.67
N SER A 340 8.36 17.95 8.62
CA SER A 340 8.03 19.38 8.42
C SER A 340 7.15 19.92 9.56
N SER A 341 7.15 21.24 9.75
CA SER A 341 6.30 21.90 10.75
C SER A 341 4.81 21.61 10.53
N HIS A 342 4.37 21.55 9.27
CA HIS A 342 2.99 21.21 8.91
C HIS A 342 2.61 19.79 9.36
N VAL A 343 3.45 18.81 9.05
CA VAL A 343 3.23 17.40 9.40
C VAL A 343 3.26 17.20 10.91
N ARG A 344 4.18 17.87 11.62
CA ARG A 344 4.22 17.87 13.08
C ARG A 344 2.93 18.44 13.69
N ARG A 345 2.36 19.51 13.10
CA ARG A 345 1.09 20.09 13.57
C ARG A 345 -0.10 19.13 13.34
N LEU A 346 -0.10 18.35 12.24
CA LEU A 346 -1.08 17.27 12.05
C LEU A 346 -0.93 16.15 13.09
N MET A 347 0.30 15.74 13.42
CA MET A 347 0.56 14.76 14.47
C MET A 347 0.10 15.25 15.84
N HIS A 348 0.39 16.50 16.19
CA HIS A 348 -0.11 17.12 17.42
C HIS A 348 -1.64 17.19 17.45
N THR A 349 -2.27 17.48 16.30
CA THR A 349 -3.73 17.49 16.18
C THR A 349 -4.31 16.10 16.41
N CYS A 350 -3.70 15.04 15.86
CA CYS A 350 -4.08 13.65 16.17
C CYS A 350 -4.01 13.35 17.67
N TRP A 351 -2.97 13.85 18.34
CA TRP A 351 -2.78 13.65 19.78
C TRP A 351 -3.80 14.40 20.64
N HIS A 352 -4.13 15.63 20.25
CA HIS A 352 -5.14 16.45 20.90
C HIS A 352 -6.53 15.84 20.73
N LEU A 353 -6.96 15.59 19.49
CA LEU A 353 -8.26 14.99 19.19
C LEU A 353 -8.40 13.58 19.75
N GLY A 354 -7.31 12.79 19.75
CA GLY A 354 -7.30 11.46 20.37
C GLY A 354 -7.34 11.47 21.90
N GLY A 355 -7.38 12.64 22.54
CA GLY A 355 -7.69 12.78 23.97
C GLY A 355 -9.15 13.08 24.25
N LEU A 356 -9.98 13.30 23.23
CA LEU A 356 -11.40 13.56 23.37
C LEU A 356 -12.16 12.22 23.46
N PRO A 357 -13.00 12.01 24.49
CA PRO A 357 -13.74 10.74 24.66
C PRO A 357 -14.60 10.40 23.44
N GLU A 358 -15.17 11.39 22.76
CA GLU A 358 -16.04 11.18 21.60
C GLU A 358 -15.29 10.58 20.40
N PHE A 359 -13.96 10.73 20.36
CA PHE A 359 -13.07 10.23 19.32
C PHE A 359 -12.20 9.04 19.75
N GLU A 360 -12.45 8.47 20.93
CA GLU A 360 -11.77 7.24 21.39
C GLU A 360 -11.78 6.12 20.34
N PRO A 361 -12.93 5.80 19.67
CA PRO A 361 -12.97 4.72 18.68
C PRO A 361 -12.13 4.96 17.41
N LEU A 362 -11.66 6.18 17.20
CA LEU A 362 -10.80 6.54 16.07
C LEU A 362 -9.33 6.20 16.34
N HIS A 363 -8.94 6.01 17.61
CA HIS A 363 -7.58 5.71 18.05
C HIS A 363 -6.53 6.66 17.45
N LEU A 364 -6.82 7.96 17.38
CA LEU A 364 -6.01 8.94 16.63
C LEU A 364 -4.55 9.02 17.09
N ARG A 365 -4.27 8.80 18.38
CA ARG A 365 -2.88 8.74 18.91
C ARG A 365 -2.10 7.58 18.29
N THR A 366 -2.69 6.39 18.21
CA THR A 366 -2.08 5.21 17.59
C THR A 366 -1.72 5.46 16.12
N TRP A 367 -2.54 6.24 15.41
CA TRP A 367 -2.39 6.56 13.99
C TRP A 367 -1.75 7.94 13.73
N ALA A 368 -1.16 8.58 14.74
CA ALA A 368 -0.52 9.90 14.57
C ALA A 368 0.65 9.84 13.56
N HIS A 369 1.38 8.73 13.54
CA HIS A 369 2.46 8.47 12.58
C HIS A 369 2.00 8.43 11.11
N THR A 370 0.71 8.21 10.86
CA THR A 370 0.05 8.28 9.54
C THR A 370 -0.98 9.41 9.50
N LEU A 371 -0.79 10.46 10.30
CA LEU A 371 -1.63 11.68 10.29
C LEU A 371 -3.13 11.39 10.49
N GLY A 372 -3.47 10.34 11.23
CA GLY A 372 -4.84 9.91 11.50
C GLY A 372 -5.43 8.96 10.47
N TYR A 373 -4.74 8.69 9.34
CA TYR A 373 -5.21 7.69 8.37
C TYR A 373 -5.00 6.30 8.94
N ARG A 374 -6.11 5.58 9.13
CA ARG A 374 -6.16 4.24 9.74
C ARG A 374 -6.48 3.11 8.75
N GLY A 375 -6.60 3.43 7.46
CA GLY A 375 -6.94 2.46 6.42
C GLY A 375 -5.72 1.66 5.96
N HIS A 376 -5.97 0.51 5.33
CA HIS A 376 -4.92 -0.19 4.58
C HIS A 376 -4.49 0.64 3.36
N ILE A 377 -3.21 0.58 3.01
CA ILE A 377 -2.69 1.27 1.82
C ILE A 377 -3.32 0.72 0.56
N LEU A 378 -3.52 -0.61 0.48
CA LEU A 378 -4.15 -1.31 -0.63
C LEU A 378 -5.37 -2.07 -0.09
N THR A 379 -6.47 -2.02 -0.82
CA THR A 379 -7.65 -2.84 -0.52
C THR A 379 -8.28 -3.27 -1.84
N LYS A 380 -8.63 -4.56 -1.97
CA LYS A 380 -9.40 -5.04 -3.11
C LYS A 380 -10.72 -5.67 -2.67
N SER A 381 -11.71 -5.67 -3.55
CA SER A 381 -12.90 -6.49 -3.39
C SER A 381 -12.54 -7.98 -3.53
N ARG A 382 -13.42 -8.85 -3.02
CA ARG A 382 -13.18 -10.31 -3.03
C ARG A 382 -12.98 -10.85 -4.45
N ALA A 383 -13.86 -10.48 -5.37
CA ALA A 383 -13.89 -10.96 -6.75
C ALA A 383 -12.97 -10.19 -7.73
N TYR A 384 -12.16 -9.23 -7.25
CA TYR A 384 -11.33 -8.44 -8.15
C TYR A 384 -10.22 -9.27 -8.82
N SER A 385 -9.48 -10.07 -8.03
CA SER A 385 -8.34 -10.88 -8.50
C SER A 385 -7.88 -11.93 -7.48
N THR A 386 -6.76 -12.60 -7.76
CA THR A 386 -6.05 -13.54 -6.86
C THR A 386 -5.68 -12.95 -5.47
N THR A 387 -5.05 -13.73 -4.60
CA THR A 387 -4.66 -13.30 -3.25
C THR A 387 -3.14 -13.33 -3.03
N TYR A 388 -2.63 -12.52 -2.11
CA TYR A 388 -1.23 -12.65 -1.64
C TYR A 388 -0.91 -14.04 -1.11
N ARG A 389 -1.90 -14.81 -0.62
CA ARG A 389 -1.68 -16.19 -0.18
C ARG A 389 -1.41 -17.09 -1.39
N ALA A 390 -2.24 -17.01 -2.42
CA ALA A 390 -2.07 -17.77 -3.66
C ALA A 390 -0.73 -17.42 -4.34
N LEU A 391 -0.42 -16.12 -4.51
CA LEU A 391 0.85 -15.69 -5.10
C LEU A 391 2.09 -16.20 -4.33
N ARG A 392 1.99 -16.34 -3.01
CA ARG A 392 3.07 -16.94 -2.20
C ARG A 392 3.14 -18.46 -2.37
N ALA A 393 2.01 -19.13 -2.55
CA ALA A 393 1.96 -20.56 -2.81
C ALA A 393 2.55 -20.88 -4.19
N ASP A 394 2.10 -20.20 -5.25
CA ASP A 394 2.66 -20.32 -6.61
C ASP A 394 4.19 -20.14 -6.60
N ARG A 395 4.69 -19.15 -5.84
CA ARG A 395 6.13 -18.92 -5.73
C ARG A 395 6.85 -20.06 -5.01
N ALA A 396 6.25 -20.60 -3.95
CA ALA A 396 6.86 -21.72 -3.22
C ALA A 396 6.95 -22.96 -4.12
N GLU A 397 5.89 -23.26 -4.86
CA GLU A 397 5.84 -24.35 -5.84
C GLU A 397 6.89 -24.16 -6.94
N HIS A 398 7.00 -22.96 -7.51
CA HIS A 398 8.01 -22.65 -8.53
C HIS A 398 9.46 -22.82 -8.04
N ILE A 399 9.71 -22.63 -6.74
CA ILE A 399 11.02 -22.84 -6.11
C ILE A 399 11.28 -24.33 -5.80
N GLY A 400 10.33 -25.23 -6.10
CA GLY A 400 10.43 -26.67 -5.87
C GLY A 400 9.84 -27.15 -4.55
N HIS A 401 9.06 -26.32 -3.85
CA HIS A 401 8.25 -26.77 -2.72
C HIS A 401 6.90 -27.30 -3.22
N GLU A 402 6.92 -28.45 -3.88
CA GLU A 402 5.67 -29.14 -4.25
C GLU A 402 4.93 -29.61 -3.00
N ALA A 403 3.64 -29.27 -2.92
CA ALA A 403 2.75 -29.81 -1.92
C ALA A 403 2.47 -31.27 -2.26
N LEU A 404 2.94 -32.19 -1.42
CA LEU A 404 2.66 -33.61 -1.57
C LEU A 404 1.16 -33.86 -1.26
N PRO A 405 0.34 -34.31 -2.23
CA PRO A 405 -1.07 -34.58 -1.99
C PRO A 405 -1.27 -35.63 -0.89
N GLY A 406 -2.33 -35.49 -0.11
CA GLY A 406 -2.65 -36.45 0.96
C GLY A 406 -1.69 -36.39 2.15
N THR A 407 -0.92 -35.32 2.32
CA THR A 407 -0.04 -35.13 3.49
C THR A 407 -0.64 -34.21 4.55
N VAL A 408 -0.28 -34.46 5.81
CA VAL A 408 -0.65 -33.63 6.97
C VAL A 408 0.63 -33.00 7.51
N THR A 409 0.66 -31.68 7.66
CA THR A 409 1.81 -30.98 8.24
C THR A 409 1.51 -30.52 9.65
N ALA A 410 2.24 -31.04 10.63
CA ALA A 410 2.24 -30.56 12.01
C ALA A 410 3.41 -29.60 12.19
N ALA A 411 3.14 -28.38 12.68
CA ALA A 411 4.15 -27.34 12.82
C ALA A 411 4.05 -26.65 14.19
N TYR A 412 5.19 -26.54 14.87
CA TYR A 412 5.32 -25.88 16.16
C TYR A 412 6.37 -24.77 16.02
N TRP A 413 5.93 -23.51 16.02
CA TRP A 413 6.81 -22.36 15.85
C TRP A 413 6.62 -21.36 16.98
N ARG A 414 7.73 -20.94 17.59
CA ARG A 414 7.78 -19.90 18.62
C ARG A 414 8.57 -18.70 18.11
N TYR A 415 8.05 -17.50 18.32
CA TYR A 415 8.80 -16.27 18.08
C TYR A 415 9.95 -16.14 19.08
N VAL A 416 11.16 -15.91 18.58
CA VAL A 416 12.38 -15.73 19.41
C VAL A 416 12.90 -14.31 19.36
N GLY A 417 12.69 -13.60 18.26
CA GLY A 417 13.19 -12.23 18.11
C GLY A 417 13.06 -11.71 16.69
N SER A 418 13.59 -10.52 16.44
CA SER A 418 13.66 -9.94 15.11
C SER A 418 14.88 -9.06 14.94
N GLY A 419 15.27 -8.83 13.68
CA GLY A 419 16.41 -7.98 13.34
C GLY A 419 17.74 -8.72 13.30
N HIS A 420 18.77 -7.94 12.96
CA HIS A 420 20.16 -8.40 12.86
C HIS A 420 21.00 -7.74 13.96
N THR A 421 22.11 -8.37 14.31
CA THR A 421 23.24 -7.66 14.93
C THR A 421 23.88 -6.72 13.90
N LEU A 422 24.75 -5.81 14.34
CA LEU A 422 25.33 -4.79 13.45
C LEU A 422 26.10 -5.41 12.27
N GLY A 423 26.93 -6.43 12.50
CA GLY A 423 27.68 -7.11 11.45
C GLY A 423 26.78 -7.96 10.53
N ALA A 424 25.79 -8.66 11.10
CA ALA A 424 24.80 -9.41 10.34
C ALA A 424 23.98 -8.49 9.40
N ALA A 425 23.67 -7.27 9.84
CA ALA A 425 22.96 -6.29 9.02
C ALA A 425 23.77 -5.88 7.79
N LEU A 426 25.09 -5.69 7.96
CA LEU A 426 26.01 -5.36 6.86
C LEU A 426 26.04 -6.48 5.81
N ILE A 427 26.21 -7.73 6.25
CA ILE A 427 26.25 -8.90 5.35
C ILE A 427 24.90 -9.09 4.65
N ALA A 428 23.78 -8.97 5.37
CA ALA A 428 22.45 -9.09 4.79
C ALA A 428 22.16 -8.00 3.75
N ALA A 429 22.69 -6.79 3.93
CA ALA A 429 22.61 -5.73 2.93
C ALA A 429 23.40 -6.09 1.67
N GLY A 430 24.63 -6.61 1.80
CA GLY A 430 25.41 -7.12 0.67
C GLY A 430 24.66 -8.19 -0.13
N VAL A 431 24.10 -9.20 0.55
CA VAL A 431 23.27 -10.23 -0.09
C VAL A 431 22.06 -9.63 -0.82
N ALA A 432 21.40 -8.64 -0.22
CA ALA A 432 20.27 -7.96 -0.85
C ALA A 432 20.66 -7.22 -2.13
N ASP A 433 21.83 -6.59 -2.13
CA ASP A 433 22.39 -5.84 -3.26
C ASP A 433 22.83 -6.79 -4.37
N ASP A 434 23.57 -7.85 -4.05
CA ASP A 434 23.99 -8.88 -5.02
C ASP A 434 22.78 -9.50 -5.73
N LEU A 435 21.74 -9.85 -4.96
CA LEU A 435 20.50 -10.37 -5.54
C LEU A 435 19.77 -9.31 -6.39
N ALA A 436 19.88 -8.02 -6.05
CA ALA A 436 19.29 -6.94 -6.85
C ALA A 436 20.01 -6.78 -8.19
N VAL A 437 21.34 -6.77 -8.17
CA VAL A 437 22.21 -6.68 -9.35
C VAL A 437 22.02 -7.88 -10.27
N SER A 438 22.04 -9.11 -9.73
CA SER A 438 21.79 -10.33 -10.52
C SER A 438 20.44 -10.31 -11.26
N ARG A 439 19.40 -9.73 -10.65
CA ARG A 439 18.10 -9.55 -11.31
C ARG A 439 18.12 -8.49 -12.40
N GLN A 440 18.88 -7.41 -12.22
CA GLN A 440 19.04 -6.36 -13.24
C GLN A 440 19.69 -6.95 -14.48
N PHE A 441 20.82 -7.64 -14.32
CA PHE A 441 21.48 -8.35 -15.42
C PHE A 441 20.58 -9.38 -16.09
N GLY A 442 19.83 -10.17 -15.31
CA GLY A 442 18.86 -11.12 -15.88
C GLY A 442 17.72 -10.44 -16.67
N THR A 443 17.36 -9.21 -16.32
CA THR A 443 16.35 -8.42 -17.05
C THR A 443 16.93 -7.81 -18.31
N GLU A 444 18.16 -7.28 -18.24
CA GLU A 444 18.90 -6.72 -19.37
C GLU A 444 19.19 -7.79 -20.43
N ALA A 445 19.71 -8.95 -20.01
CA ALA A 445 19.96 -10.09 -20.90
C ALA A 445 18.68 -10.57 -21.63
N ARG A 446 17.53 -10.55 -20.96
CA ARG A 446 16.23 -10.89 -21.60
C ARG A 446 15.76 -9.82 -22.60
N ARG A 447 16.12 -8.55 -22.40
CA ARG A 447 15.81 -7.46 -23.33
C ARG A 447 16.73 -7.47 -24.54
N GLU A 448 18.01 -7.78 -24.34
CA GLU A 448 19.01 -7.86 -25.40
C GLU A 448 18.87 -9.15 -26.24
N GLY A 449 18.39 -10.24 -25.63
CA GLY A 449 18.11 -11.51 -26.32
C GLY A 449 16.74 -11.58 -27.04
N GLY A 450 15.87 -10.59 -26.88
CA GLY A 450 14.50 -10.58 -27.42
C GLY A 450 14.36 -10.23 -28.91
N GLY A 451 15.42 -10.41 -29.70
CA GLY A 451 15.45 -10.19 -31.15
C GLY A 451 15.26 -11.45 -32.00
N VAL A 452 14.93 -12.60 -31.40
CA VAL A 452 14.64 -13.84 -32.14
C VAL A 452 13.37 -14.48 -31.57
N ASP A 453 12.43 -14.77 -32.47
CA ASP A 453 11.13 -15.39 -32.25
C ASP A 453 11.14 -16.50 -31.20
N ASP A 454 10.21 -16.43 -30.25
CA ASP A 454 9.71 -17.63 -29.57
C ASP A 454 8.18 -17.63 -29.57
N SER A 455 7.63 -17.98 -30.72
CA SER A 455 6.28 -18.47 -30.88
C SER A 455 6.16 -19.91 -30.34
N SER A 456 6.49 -20.17 -29.08
CA SER A 456 6.22 -21.49 -28.46
C SER A 456 6.19 -21.50 -26.92
N ALA A 457 5.37 -20.66 -26.29
CA ALA A 457 5.03 -20.84 -24.87
C ALA A 457 3.60 -20.37 -24.54
N ARG A 458 2.61 -21.10 -25.05
CA ARG A 458 1.26 -21.18 -24.49
C ARG A 458 1.07 -22.60 -23.96
N ALA A 459 1.15 -22.77 -22.64
CA ALA A 459 0.53 -23.83 -21.86
C ALA A 459 0.38 -23.35 -20.42
#